data_AF-A0A9X3C106-F1
#
_entry.id   AF-A0A9X3C106-F1
#
_cell.length_a   1.000
_cell.length_b   1.000
_cell.length_c   1.000
_cell.angle_alpha   90.00
_cell.angle_beta   90.00
_cell.angle_gamma   90.00
#
_symmetry.space_group_name_H-M   'P 1'
#
loop_
_entity.id
_entity.type
_entity.pdbx_description
1 polymer ?
#
loop_
_entity_poly.entity_id
_entity_poly.type
_entity_poly.pdbx_seq_one_letter_code
_entity_poly.pdbx_strand_id
1 'polypeptide(L)'
;MKYLTATLLLFLCNFTFAQATFKVDNFSKDYYGKIFIADTSEVFSKGWIAIYDTKSQKQIIKVAAEELALSLYNGKALANIKQLPYGEQSLIMYEDYNFDGIKDFAIEDGQNSCYHGPSFRIYLASKTGFKFSPDFTALAQEYCGMFQVDYKQKKISVMTKDGCCWHQFSEFIVENNKPKVIKIVEDDQTGFPYNNYSEQNWDGKKMVTISKRMITLDEEGVKTIFSFKVDKNQKQVVLFNNNDRTLNYVLIDKNDEVEFSFPINIAYQNPDFNFDRKNNTITFQNKNVIYTIYDNNNSIGITIVTGGKTYNWIGNNTTKKGKLTDITTTPLDNVVVN
;
A
#
# COMPACT_ATOMS: atom_id res chain seq x y z
N MET A 1 -11.19 -77.79 -29.31
CA MET A 1 -11.55 -76.53 -28.62
C MET A 1 -10.30 -75.66 -28.56
N LYS A 2 -10.30 -74.55 -29.31
CA LYS A 2 -9.20 -73.57 -29.38
C LYS A 2 -9.45 -72.52 -28.29
N TYR A 3 -8.53 -72.37 -27.35
CA TYR A 3 -8.53 -71.22 -26.44
C TYR A 3 -7.67 -70.13 -27.04
N LEU A 4 -8.33 -69.07 -27.49
CA LEU A 4 -7.73 -67.83 -27.97
C LEU A 4 -7.48 -66.96 -26.72
N THR A 5 -6.25 -66.92 -26.22
CA THR A 5 -5.84 -65.96 -25.19
C THR A 5 -5.66 -64.60 -25.83
N ALA A 6 -6.61 -63.69 -25.60
CA ALA A 6 -6.49 -62.29 -25.94
C ALA A 6 -5.58 -61.59 -24.92
N THR A 7 -4.41 -61.15 -25.36
CA THR A 7 -3.50 -60.33 -24.56
C THR A 7 -4.01 -58.89 -24.58
N LEU A 8 -4.58 -58.42 -23.48
CA LEU A 8 -4.98 -57.03 -23.27
C LEU A 8 -3.71 -56.20 -23.00
N LEU A 9 -3.28 -55.42 -23.99
CA LEU A 9 -2.19 -54.46 -23.85
C LEU A 9 -2.73 -53.22 -23.09
N LEU A 10 -2.48 -53.15 -21.78
CA LEU A 10 -2.74 -51.98 -20.96
C LEU A 10 -1.79 -50.84 -21.39
N PHE A 11 -2.32 -49.87 -22.12
CA PHE A 11 -1.68 -48.56 -22.32
C PHE A 11 -1.63 -47.84 -20.97
N LEU A 12 -0.51 -47.97 -20.27
CA LEU A 12 -0.13 -47.05 -19.19
C LEU A 12 0.26 -45.72 -19.86
N CYS A 13 -0.71 -44.83 -20.03
CA CYS A 13 -0.41 -43.41 -20.22
C CYS A 13 0.24 -42.91 -18.93
N ASN A 14 1.57 -42.99 -18.87
CA ASN A 14 2.33 -42.22 -17.90
C ASN A 14 2.06 -40.75 -18.23
N PHE A 15 1.37 -40.04 -17.33
CA PHE A 15 1.44 -38.59 -17.29
C PHE A 15 2.90 -38.24 -16.99
N THR A 16 3.71 -38.07 -18.03
CA THR A 16 5.07 -37.57 -17.89
C THR A 16 4.95 -36.10 -17.57
N PHE A 17 5.03 -35.73 -16.29
CA PHE A 17 5.31 -34.35 -15.90
C PHE A 17 6.63 -33.95 -16.56
N ALA A 18 6.57 -32.95 -17.44
CA ALA A 18 7.73 -32.52 -18.20
C ALA A 18 8.61 -31.64 -17.31
N GLN A 19 9.46 -32.25 -16.48
CA GLN A 19 10.52 -31.51 -15.81
C GLN A 19 11.46 -30.91 -16.87
N ALA A 20 11.87 -29.66 -16.70
CA ALA A 20 12.69 -28.96 -17.67
C ALA A 20 13.81 -28.16 -17.00
N THR A 21 14.92 -27.96 -17.72
CA THR A 21 15.98 -27.04 -17.33
C THR A 21 16.20 -26.01 -18.43
N PHE A 22 16.06 -24.74 -18.07
CA PHE A 22 16.23 -23.60 -18.96
C PHE A 22 17.58 -22.93 -18.69
N LYS A 23 18.35 -22.68 -19.75
CA LYS A 23 19.57 -21.88 -19.66
C LYS A 23 19.21 -20.40 -19.79
N VAL A 24 19.83 -19.56 -18.96
CA VAL A 24 19.68 -18.10 -18.99
C VAL A 24 21.06 -17.49 -19.16
N ASP A 25 21.35 -16.83 -20.27
CA ASP A 25 22.67 -16.25 -20.58
C ASP A 25 22.60 -14.83 -21.15
N ASN A 26 21.46 -14.18 -21.03
CA ASN A 26 21.20 -12.83 -21.57
C ASN A 26 21.61 -11.67 -20.64
N PHE A 27 22.33 -11.92 -19.54
CA PHE A 27 22.64 -10.90 -18.52
C PHE A 27 24.13 -10.64 -18.27
N SER A 28 25.03 -11.58 -18.62
CA SER A 28 26.47 -11.48 -18.37
C SER A 28 27.26 -12.30 -19.39
N LYS A 29 28.53 -11.92 -19.61
CA LYS A 29 29.49 -12.74 -20.37
C LYS A 29 30.22 -13.74 -19.48
N ASP A 30 30.43 -13.38 -18.22
CA ASP A 30 31.21 -14.16 -17.26
C ASP A 30 30.36 -15.22 -16.53
N TYR A 31 29.05 -15.07 -16.53
CA TYR A 31 28.13 -15.97 -15.84
C TYR A 31 26.95 -16.38 -16.71
N TYR A 32 26.42 -17.57 -16.44
CA TYR A 32 25.13 -18.02 -16.97
C TYR A 32 24.33 -18.72 -15.86
N GLY A 33 23.01 -18.67 -15.98
CA GLY A 33 22.06 -19.31 -15.09
C GLY A 33 21.48 -20.60 -15.66
N LYS A 34 21.02 -21.47 -14.77
CA LYS A 34 20.11 -22.57 -15.07
C LYS A 34 18.91 -22.50 -14.13
N ILE A 35 17.72 -22.69 -14.68
CA ILE A 35 16.46 -22.77 -13.95
C ILE A 35 15.88 -24.15 -14.19
N PHE A 36 15.74 -24.93 -13.13
CA PHE A 36 15.04 -26.22 -13.17
C PHE A 36 13.62 -26.04 -12.64
N ILE A 37 12.66 -26.57 -13.38
CA ILE A 37 11.23 -26.61 -13.05
C ILE A 37 10.82 -28.09 -13.03
N ALA A 38 10.31 -28.57 -11.89
CA ALA A 38 9.95 -29.97 -11.70
C ALA A 38 8.71 -30.37 -12.52
N ASP A 39 7.79 -29.44 -12.71
CA ASP A 39 6.58 -29.64 -13.50
C ASP A 39 6.24 -28.35 -14.25
N THR A 40 6.44 -28.35 -15.57
CA THR A 40 6.15 -27.18 -16.42
C THR A 40 4.68 -27.03 -16.79
N SER A 41 3.81 -27.95 -16.36
CA SER A 41 2.35 -27.83 -16.57
C SER A 41 1.67 -26.97 -15.51
N GLU A 42 2.35 -26.74 -14.37
CA GLU A 42 1.87 -25.92 -13.26
C GLU A 42 2.41 -24.49 -13.32
N VAL A 43 1.61 -23.54 -12.82
CA VAL A 43 2.02 -22.13 -12.72
C VAL A 43 3.10 -21.95 -11.65
N PHE A 44 2.93 -22.61 -10.50
CA PHE A 44 3.88 -22.64 -9.40
C PHE A 44 4.44 -24.05 -9.27
N SER A 45 5.77 -24.17 -9.33
CA SER A 45 6.40 -25.47 -9.38
C SER A 45 7.68 -25.50 -8.56
N LYS A 46 7.94 -26.64 -7.92
CA LYS A 46 9.21 -26.86 -7.21
C LYS A 46 10.36 -26.76 -8.20
N GLY A 47 11.46 -26.20 -7.74
CA GLY A 47 12.59 -26.00 -8.64
C GLY A 47 13.86 -25.54 -7.96
N TRP A 48 14.83 -25.21 -8.79
CA TRP A 48 16.04 -24.55 -8.32
C TRP A 48 16.60 -23.65 -9.40
N ILE A 49 17.28 -22.60 -8.96
CA ILE A 49 18.02 -21.67 -9.80
C ILE A 49 19.49 -21.77 -9.41
N ALA A 50 20.38 -21.88 -10.38
CA ALA A 50 21.82 -21.92 -10.14
C ALA A 50 22.58 -21.03 -11.11
N ILE A 51 23.63 -20.39 -10.61
CA ILE A 51 24.54 -19.56 -11.39
C ILE A 51 25.88 -20.27 -11.53
N TYR A 52 26.45 -20.22 -12.74
CA TYR A 52 27.71 -20.83 -13.11
C TYR A 52 28.65 -19.79 -13.69
N ASP A 53 29.94 -19.93 -13.37
CA ASP A 53 31.01 -19.20 -14.06
C ASP A 53 31.25 -19.80 -15.45
N THR A 54 31.25 -18.95 -16.48
CA THR A 54 31.34 -19.38 -17.88
C THR A 54 32.70 -19.98 -18.22
N LYS A 55 33.79 -19.55 -17.57
CA LYS A 55 35.16 -20.02 -17.90
C LYS A 55 35.47 -21.36 -17.24
N SER A 56 35.25 -21.45 -15.95
CA SER A 56 35.55 -22.62 -15.11
C SER A 56 34.42 -23.65 -15.07
N GLN A 57 33.21 -23.29 -15.53
CA GLN A 57 31.99 -24.11 -15.42
C GLN A 57 31.59 -24.42 -13.97
N LYS A 58 32.19 -23.74 -12.98
CA LYS A 58 31.91 -23.95 -11.57
C LYS A 58 30.56 -23.33 -11.20
N GLN A 59 29.74 -24.07 -10.47
CA GLN A 59 28.54 -23.53 -9.81
C GLN A 59 28.97 -22.59 -8.67
N ILE A 60 28.49 -21.35 -8.70
CA ILE A 60 28.82 -20.34 -7.69
C ILE A 60 27.67 -20.05 -6.74
N ILE A 61 26.43 -20.14 -7.20
CA ILE A 61 25.20 -19.94 -6.40
C ILE A 61 24.21 -21.04 -6.79
N LYS A 62 23.46 -21.56 -5.82
CA LYS A 62 22.27 -22.39 -6.05
C LYS A 62 21.23 -22.12 -4.97
N VAL A 63 20.00 -21.88 -5.39
CA VAL A 63 18.84 -21.63 -4.54
C VAL A 63 17.75 -22.61 -4.95
N ALA A 64 17.20 -23.33 -3.97
CA ALA A 64 16.01 -24.15 -4.16
C ALA A 64 14.77 -23.36 -3.74
N ALA A 65 13.65 -23.62 -4.39
CA ALA A 65 12.38 -22.97 -4.13
C ALA A 65 11.25 -23.99 -4.28
N GLU A 66 10.26 -23.89 -3.40
CA GLU A 66 9.07 -24.75 -3.48
C GLU A 66 8.11 -24.28 -4.57
N GLU A 67 8.12 -22.99 -4.91
CA GLU A 67 7.17 -22.37 -5.84
C GLU A 67 7.86 -21.33 -6.73
N LEU A 68 8.41 -21.78 -7.86
CA LEU A 68 8.88 -20.92 -8.94
C LEU A 68 7.78 -20.70 -9.98
N ALA A 69 7.63 -19.46 -10.44
CA ALA A 69 6.72 -19.09 -11.53
C ALA A 69 7.52 -18.54 -12.72
N LEU A 70 7.82 -19.38 -13.71
CA LEU A 70 8.67 -19.01 -14.85
C LEU A 70 7.87 -18.60 -16.09
N SER A 71 8.01 -17.35 -16.51
CA SER A 71 7.61 -16.88 -17.85
C SER A 71 8.68 -17.19 -18.90
N LEU A 72 8.25 -17.66 -20.07
CA LEU A 72 9.12 -17.89 -21.23
C LEU A 72 8.82 -16.92 -22.38
N TYR A 73 9.88 -16.39 -22.96
CA TYR A 73 9.85 -15.48 -24.10
C TYR A 73 10.41 -16.18 -25.32
N ASN A 74 9.55 -16.54 -26.28
CA ASN A 74 9.92 -17.35 -27.44
C ASN A 74 10.66 -18.65 -27.04
N GLY A 75 10.15 -19.32 -25.99
CA GLY A 75 10.72 -20.55 -25.45
C GLY A 75 11.99 -20.37 -24.61
N LYS A 76 12.38 -19.12 -24.29
CA LYS A 76 13.59 -18.81 -23.51
C LYS A 76 13.25 -18.15 -22.18
N ALA A 77 13.92 -18.57 -21.12
CA ALA A 77 13.92 -17.85 -19.85
C ALA A 77 14.86 -16.65 -19.95
N LEU A 78 14.40 -15.48 -19.48
CA LEU A 78 15.16 -14.23 -19.51
C LEU A 78 15.45 -13.75 -18.09
N ALA A 79 16.62 -13.16 -17.90
CA ALA A 79 16.98 -12.41 -16.70
C ALA A 79 16.64 -10.92 -16.81
N ASN A 80 16.64 -10.23 -15.66
CA ASN A 80 16.50 -8.76 -15.51
C ASN A 80 15.16 -8.15 -15.96
N ILE A 81 14.08 -8.94 -16.06
CA ILE A 81 12.73 -8.37 -16.18
C ILE A 81 12.30 -7.95 -14.77
N LYS A 82 11.94 -6.68 -14.60
CA LYS A 82 11.51 -6.12 -13.31
C LYS A 82 10.47 -5.04 -13.56
N GLN A 83 9.21 -5.44 -13.55
CA GLN A 83 8.06 -4.54 -13.72
C GLN A 83 7.40 -4.33 -12.36
N LEU A 84 7.67 -3.19 -11.73
CA LEU A 84 7.14 -2.86 -10.41
C LEU A 84 5.92 -1.93 -10.52
N PRO A 85 4.97 -1.99 -9.57
CA PRO A 85 4.94 -2.89 -8.42
C PRO A 85 4.26 -4.26 -8.69
N TYR A 86 3.56 -4.43 -9.83
CA TYR A 86 2.65 -5.58 -10.05
C TYR A 86 2.90 -6.38 -11.33
N GLY A 87 3.99 -6.11 -12.05
CA GLY A 87 4.31 -6.82 -13.28
C GLY A 87 5.28 -7.98 -13.06
N GLU A 88 5.76 -8.53 -14.17
CA GLU A 88 6.67 -9.66 -14.14
C GLU A 88 8.03 -9.31 -13.48
N GLN A 89 8.55 -10.29 -12.73
CA GLN A 89 9.90 -10.27 -12.17
C GLN A 89 10.62 -11.56 -12.57
N SER A 90 11.76 -11.44 -13.26
CA SER A 90 12.60 -12.58 -13.64
C SER A 90 13.19 -13.28 -12.41
N LEU A 91 13.26 -14.62 -12.48
CA LEU A 91 13.88 -15.47 -11.46
C LEU A 91 15.38 -15.19 -11.19
N ILE A 92 16.05 -14.52 -12.15
CA ILE A 92 17.45 -14.10 -12.04
C ILE A 92 17.54 -12.62 -12.38
N MET A 93 18.14 -11.84 -11.49
CA MET A 93 18.53 -10.46 -11.76
C MET A 93 20.01 -10.24 -11.44
N TYR A 94 20.66 -9.40 -12.23
CA TYR A 94 22.10 -9.10 -12.19
C TYR A 94 22.34 -7.59 -12.34
N GLU A 95 22.37 -6.90 -11.20
CA GLU A 95 22.30 -5.44 -11.05
C GLU A 95 23.18 -4.99 -9.87
N ASP A 96 23.62 -3.74 -9.84
CA ASP A 96 24.45 -3.19 -8.75
C ASP A 96 23.55 -2.64 -7.63
N TYR A 97 23.37 -3.41 -6.55
CA TYR A 97 22.43 -3.06 -5.47
C TYR A 97 23.06 -2.21 -4.39
N ASN A 98 24.38 -2.31 -4.18
CA ASN A 98 25.10 -1.55 -3.16
C ASN A 98 25.81 -0.29 -3.70
N PHE A 99 25.67 0.00 -5.00
CA PHE A 99 26.18 1.18 -5.69
C PHE A 99 27.71 1.27 -5.73
N ASP A 100 28.40 0.13 -5.74
CA ASP A 100 29.86 0.03 -5.77
C ASP A 100 30.44 -0.14 -7.19
N GLY A 101 29.58 -0.23 -8.21
CA GLY A 101 29.93 -0.41 -9.61
C GLY A 101 30.12 -1.87 -10.02
N ILE A 102 29.96 -2.83 -9.11
CA ILE A 102 30.00 -4.26 -9.36
C ILE A 102 28.58 -4.80 -9.27
N LYS A 103 28.19 -5.62 -10.24
CA LYS A 103 26.86 -6.21 -10.27
C LYS A 103 26.75 -7.39 -9.29
N ASP A 104 25.63 -7.43 -8.61
CA ASP A 104 25.20 -8.41 -7.62
C ASP A 104 24.13 -9.33 -8.22
N PHE A 105 23.79 -10.41 -7.51
CA PHE A 105 22.70 -11.31 -7.92
C PHE A 105 21.50 -11.19 -6.98
N ALA A 106 20.30 -11.09 -7.56
CA ALA A 106 19.05 -11.46 -6.91
C ALA A 106 18.55 -12.76 -7.55
N ILE A 107 18.32 -13.78 -6.73
CA ILE A 107 17.85 -15.09 -7.15
C ILE A 107 16.54 -15.38 -6.45
N GLU A 108 15.49 -15.64 -7.21
CA GLU A 108 14.18 -15.95 -6.64
C GLU A 108 14.25 -17.20 -5.76
N ASP A 109 13.61 -17.16 -4.60
CA ASP A 109 13.55 -18.28 -3.67
C ASP A 109 12.12 -18.74 -3.35
N GLY A 110 11.14 -18.23 -4.10
CA GLY A 110 9.76 -18.65 -4.06
C GLY A 110 8.80 -17.47 -4.08
N GLN A 111 7.61 -17.70 -3.53
CA GLN A 111 6.55 -16.70 -3.41
C GLN A 111 6.37 -16.22 -1.95
N ASN A 112 7.48 -15.87 -1.29
CA ASN A 112 7.50 -15.58 0.15
C ASN A 112 7.30 -14.10 0.51
N SER A 113 6.94 -13.25 -0.46
CA SER A 113 6.70 -11.82 -0.22
C SER A 113 5.19 -11.51 -0.17
N CYS A 114 4.80 -10.23 -0.04
CA CYS A 114 3.40 -9.82 0.10
C CYS A 114 2.46 -10.57 -0.85
N TYR A 115 1.32 -11.06 -0.33
CA TYR A 115 0.24 -11.67 -1.12
C TYR A 115 0.71 -12.81 -2.04
N HIS A 116 1.60 -13.68 -1.53
CA HIS A 116 2.12 -14.81 -2.32
C HIS A 116 2.87 -14.31 -3.56
N GLY A 117 3.59 -13.18 -3.43
CA GLY A 117 4.40 -12.57 -4.48
C GLY A 117 5.85 -13.06 -4.45
N PRO A 118 6.61 -12.82 -5.53
CA PRO A 118 7.97 -13.36 -5.68
C PRO A 118 8.90 -12.80 -4.62
N SER A 119 9.81 -13.64 -4.14
CA SER A 119 10.78 -13.33 -3.09
C SER A 119 12.20 -13.66 -3.54
N PHE A 120 13.20 -12.90 -3.09
CA PHE A 120 14.57 -13.03 -3.63
C PHE A 120 15.63 -13.10 -2.54
N ARG A 121 16.62 -13.95 -2.77
CA ARG A 121 17.89 -13.97 -2.03
C ARG A 121 18.92 -13.11 -2.75
N ILE A 122 19.49 -12.16 -2.02
CA ILE A 122 20.48 -11.22 -2.55
C ILE A 122 21.89 -11.67 -2.21
N TYR A 123 22.76 -11.66 -3.22
CA TYR A 123 24.17 -12.00 -3.13
C TYR A 123 25.01 -10.85 -3.67
N LEU A 124 25.65 -10.11 -2.76
CA LEU A 124 26.51 -9.00 -3.11
C LEU A 124 27.86 -9.51 -3.62
N ALA A 125 28.38 -8.89 -4.67
CA ALA A 125 29.71 -9.15 -5.17
C ALA A 125 30.77 -8.71 -4.15
N SER A 126 31.91 -9.40 -4.19
CA SER A 126 33.06 -9.14 -3.33
C SER A 126 34.33 -9.58 -4.05
N LYS A 127 35.49 -9.22 -3.50
CA LYS A 127 36.80 -9.60 -4.07
C LYS A 127 36.99 -11.11 -4.23
N THR A 128 36.27 -11.93 -3.46
CA THR A 128 36.41 -13.40 -3.47
C THR A 128 35.19 -14.12 -4.06
N GLY A 129 34.29 -13.41 -4.74
CA GLY A 129 33.06 -13.96 -5.32
C GLY A 129 31.81 -13.31 -4.73
N PHE A 130 30.71 -14.05 -4.60
CA PHE A 130 29.43 -13.52 -4.15
C PHE A 130 29.12 -13.93 -2.71
N LYS A 131 28.63 -12.99 -1.90
CA LYS A 131 28.27 -13.18 -0.49
C LYS A 131 26.79 -12.92 -0.29
N PHE A 132 26.10 -13.89 0.31
CA PHE A 132 24.70 -13.72 0.71
C PHE A 132 24.56 -12.53 1.67
N SER A 133 23.54 -11.69 1.42
CA SER A 133 23.26 -10.49 2.19
C SER A 133 21.87 -10.58 2.82
N PRO A 134 21.79 -10.89 4.13
CA PRO A 134 20.52 -10.93 4.85
C PRO A 134 19.77 -9.60 4.79
N ASP A 135 20.48 -8.48 4.96
CA ASP A 135 19.89 -7.14 5.04
C ASP A 135 19.21 -6.72 3.71
N PHE A 136 19.81 -7.06 2.56
CA PHE A 136 19.19 -6.83 1.25
C PHE A 136 18.12 -7.88 0.91
N THR A 137 18.29 -9.13 1.37
CA THR A 137 17.28 -10.18 1.22
C THR A 137 16.00 -9.79 1.94
N ALA A 138 16.09 -9.24 3.15
CA ALA A 138 14.92 -8.73 3.88
C ALA A 138 14.12 -7.71 3.06
N LEU A 139 14.80 -6.79 2.33
CA LEU A 139 14.10 -5.84 1.45
C LEU A 139 13.30 -6.50 0.32
N ALA A 140 13.68 -7.70 -0.11
CA ALA A 140 13.01 -8.43 -1.19
C ALA A 140 12.09 -9.56 -0.70
N GLN A 141 11.89 -9.70 0.62
CA GLN A 141 11.04 -10.72 1.22
C GLN A 141 10.01 -10.14 2.19
N GLU A 142 10.39 -9.14 2.99
CA GLU A 142 9.51 -8.50 3.98
C GLU A 142 8.63 -7.38 3.37
N TYR A 143 8.83 -7.11 2.07
CA TYR A 143 8.09 -6.13 1.28
C TYR A 143 7.46 -6.83 0.07
N CYS A 144 6.82 -6.06 -0.82
CA CYS A 144 6.07 -6.61 -1.94
C CYS A 144 6.95 -6.82 -3.18
N GLY A 145 7.86 -7.78 -3.09
CA GLY A 145 8.71 -8.26 -4.18
C GLY A 145 10.06 -7.57 -4.27
N MET A 146 10.69 -7.64 -5.44
CA MET A 146 12.00 -7.03 -5.66
C MET A 146 11.95 -5.51 -5.52
N PHE A 147 12.94 -4.94 -4.85
CA PHE A 147 13.06 -3.49 -4.68
C PHE A 147 13.46 -2.76 -5.99
N GLN A 148 13.06 -1.50 -6.09
CA GLN A 148 13.51 -0.61 -7.16
C GLN A 148 14.86 0.02 -6.82
N VAL A 149 15.72 0.20 -7.83
CA VAL A 149 17.03 0.84 -7.68
C VAL A 149 17.07 2.14 -8.48
N ASP A 150 17.32 3.26 -7.81
CA ASP A 150 17.64 4.53 -8.43
C ASP A 150 19.16 4.74 -8.40
N TYR A 151 19.82 4.43 -9.52
CA TYR A 151 21.26 4.58 -9.68
C TYR A 151 21.74 6.04 -9.67
N LYS A 152 20.87 6.99 -10.05
CA LYS A 152 21.22 8.41 -10.10
C LYS A 152 21.24 9.00 -8.70
N GLN A 153 20.26 8.66 -7.87
CA GLN A 153 20.17 9.11 -6.48
C GLN A 153 20.85 8.17 -5.49
N LYS A 154 21.28 6.97 -5.93
CA LYS A 154 21.80 5.88 -5.08
C LYS A 154 20.83 5.51 -3.96
N LYS A 155 19.59 5.26 -4.37
CA LYS A 155 18.50 4.88 -3.45
C LYS A 155 17.86 3.56 -3.85
N ILE A 156 17.33 2.89 -2.85
CA ILE A 156 16.51 1.69 -3.00
C ILE A 156 15.11 2.01 -2.51
N SER A 157 14.08 1.65 -3.28
CA SER A 157 12.69 1.87 -2.91
C SER A 157 11.92 0.55 -2.82
N VAL A 158 11.14 0.41 -1.75
CA VAL A 158 10.26 -0.74 -1.49
C VAL A 158 8.84 -0.27 -1.18
N MET A 159 7.88 -1.19 -1.31
CA MET A 159 6.47 -0.97 -0.96
C MET A 159 5.98 -2.13 -0.11
N THR A 160 5.14 -1.84 0.89
CA THR A 160 4.26 -2.82 1.54
C THR A 160 2.82 -2.29 1.55
N LYS A 161 1.83 -3.19 1.69
CA LYS A 161 0.39 -2.84 1.68
C LYS A 161 -0.46 -3.88 2.41
N ASP A 162 -1.69 -3.52 2.75
CA ASP A 162 -2.66 -4.40 3.43
C ASP A 162 -3.68 -5.07 2.49
N GLY A 163 -3.52 -4.88 1.18
CA GLY A 163 -4.34 -5.55 0.16
C GLY A 163 -5.56 -4.74 -0.24
N CYS A 164 -5.78 -3.58 0.38
CA CYS A 164 -6.74 -2.58 -0.09
C CYS A 164 -6.11 -1.20 -0.09
N CYS A 165 -6.17 -0.53 1.06
CA CYS A 165 -6.25 0.91 1.13
C CYS A 165 -5.19 1.49 2.08
N TRP A 166 -4.40 0.63 2.74
CA TRP A 166 -3.18 1.03 3.41
C TRP A 166 -1.97 0.68 2.53
N HIS A 167 -1.12 1.69 2.30
CA HIS A 167 0.13 1.55 1.56
C HIS A 167 1.26 2.23 2.33
N GLN A 168 2.43 1.60 2.34
CA GLN A 168 3.66 2.17 2.85
C GLN A 168 4.78 2.05 1.81
N PHE A 169 5.48 3.16 1.59
CA PHE A 169 6.65 3.25 0.74
C PHE A 169 7.87 3.59 1.59
N SER A 170 9.01 2.98 1.30
CA SER A 170 10.25 3.27 2.03
C SER A 170 11.42 3.45 1.09
N GLU A 171 12.25 4.46 1.34
CA GLU A 171 13.51 4.69 0.63
C GLU A 171 14.70 4.42 1.54
N PHE A 172 15.71 3.78 0.98
CA PHE A 172 16.95 3.42 1.66
C PHE A 172 18.14 3.99 0.90
N ILE A 173 19.17 4.41 1.64
CA ILE A 173 20.54 4.54 1.14
C ILE A 173 21.34 3.30 1.53
N VAL A 174 22.54 3.13 0.97
CA VAL A 174 23.44 2.04 1.36
C VAL A 174 24.68 2.60 2.03
N GLU A 175 24.94 2.15 3.26
CA GLU A 175 26.14 2.45 4.04
C GLU A 175 26.83 1.14 4.40
N ASN A 176 28.10 0.96 4.03
CA ASN A 176 28.89 -0.25 4.33
C ASN A 176 28.19 -1.57 3.92
N ASN A 177 27.65 -1.62 2.70
CA ASN A 177 26.89 -2.76 2.17
C ASN A 177 25.67 -3.13 3.01
N LYS A 178 25.05 -2.15 3.67
CA LYS A 178 23.80 -2.30 4.41
C LYS A 178 22.80 -1.23 4.00
N PRO A 179 21.55 -1.60 3.70
CA PRO A 179 20.48 -0.64 3.52
C PRO A 179 20.21 0.10 4.83
N LYS A 180 19.99 1.40 4.74
CA LYS A 180 19.59 2.28 5.83
C LYS A 180 18.42 3.11 5.38
N VAL A 181 17.29 2.96 6.05
CA VAL A 181 16.07 3.71 5.75
C VAL A 181 16.31 5.20 5.99
N ILE A 182 15.86 6.02 5.05
CA ILE A 182 15.93 7.48 5.13
C ILE A 182 14.58 8.15 4.97
N LYS A 183 13.59 7.44 4.42
CA LYS A 183 12.24 7.94 4.22
C LYS A 183 11.23 6.82 4.35
N ILE A 184 10.13 7.07 5.05
CA ILE A 184 8.95 6.20 5.11
C ILE A 184 7.74 7.09 4.84
N VAL A 185 6.87 6.70 3.91
CA VAL A 185 5.61 7.36 3.62
C VAL A 185 4.50 6.35 3.80
N GLU A 186 3.47 6.69 4.58
CA GLU A 186 2.26 5.89 4.77
C GLU A 186 1.05 6.68 4.30
N ASP A 187 0.16 6.00 3.57
CA ASP A 187 -1.16 6.48 3.16
C ASP A 187 -2.19 5.44 3.62
N ASP A 188 -3.12 5.85 4.47
CA ASP A 188 -4.11 5.00 5.11
C ASP A 188 -5.53 5.53 4.87
N GLN A 189 -6.22 4.86 3.95
CA GLN A 189 -7.62 5.13 3.60
C GLN A 189 -8.60 4.10 4.18
N THR A 190 -8.17 3.27 5.12
CA THR A 190 -9.05 2.28 5.78
C THR A 190 -10.22 2.95 6.51
N GLY A 191 -10.04 4.20 6.93
CA GLY A 191 -11.04 5.03 7.58
C GLY A 191 -11.86 5.92 6.65
N PHE A 192 -12.06 5.54 5.38
CA PHE A 192 -12.83 6.32 4.39
C PHE A 192 -14.12 6.91 5.01
N PRO A 193 -14.41 8.22 4.82
CA PRO A 193 -13.80 9.13 3.83
C PRO A 193 -12.53 9.86 4.27
N TYR A 194 -11.94 9.47 5.40
CA TYR A 194 -10.68 10.05 5.84
C TYR A 194 -9.49 9.35 5.22
N ASN A 195 -8.44 10.11 4.93
CA ASN A 195 -7.11 9.62 4.63
C ASN A 195 -6.14 10.09 5.71
N ASN A 196 -5.43 9.16 6.36
CA ASN A 196 -4.32 9.50 7.24
C ASN A 196 -3.01 9.34 6.46
N TYR A 197 -2.25 10.42 6.39
CA TYR A 197 -0.95 10.46 5.74
C TYR A 197 0.14 10.66 6.79
N SER A 198 1.21 9.88 6.71
CA SER A 198 2.42 10.10 7.51
C SER A 198 3.66 10.09 6.63
N GLU A 199 4.60 10.98 6.92
CA GLU A 199 5.92 10.97 6.29
C GLU A 199 6.98 11.09 7.37
N GLN A 200 7.90 10.12 7.38
CA GLN A 200 9.08 10.11 8.23
C GLN A 200 10.31 10.34 7.37
N ASN A 201 11.14 11.32 7.72
CA ASN A 201 12.42 11.57 7.04
C ASN A 201 13.59 11.54 8.04
N TRP A 202 14.73 11.02 7.59
CA TRP A 202 15.96 11.05 8.36
C TRP A 202 16.60 12.45 8.32
N ASP A 203 16.79 13.07 9.49
CA ASP A 203 17.37 14.42 9.63
C ASP A 203 18.90 14.44 9.78
N GLY A 204 19.55 13.28 9.68
CA GLY A 204 20.96 13.08 9.98
C GLY A 204 21.22 12.40 11.33
N LYS A 205 20.24 12.39 12.25
CA LYS A 205 20.35 11.82 13.60
C LYS A 205 19.22 10.86 13.95
N LYS A 206 17.99 11.14 13.51
CA LYS A 206 16.79 10.33 13.76
C LYS A 206 15.77 10.49 12.65
N MET A 207 14.78 9.61 12.64
CA MET A 207 13.56 9.81 11.85
C MET A 207 12.71 10.90 12.50
N VAL A 208 12.23 11.85 11.69
CA VAL A 208 11.31 12.92 12.08
C VAL A 208 10.01 12.72 11.31
N THR A 209 8.91 12.60 12.04
CA THR A 209 7.58 12.32 11.50
C THR A 209 6.76 13.59 11.36
N ILE A 210 6.10 13.74 10.21
CA ILE A 210 4.94 14.61 10.01
C ILE A 210 3.71 13.74 9.74
N SER A 211 2.55 14.15 10.24
CA SER A 211 1.30 13.45 10.00
C SER A 211 0.20 14.45 9.66
N LYS A 212 -0.66 14.06 8.74
CA LYS A 212 -1.79 14.84 8.24
C LYS A 212 -3.00 13.95 8.15
N ARG A 213 -4.18 14.52 8.36
CA ARG A 213 -5.44 13.85 8.08
C ARG A 213 -6.21 14.68 7.07
N MET A 214 -6.67 14.05 6.01
CA MET A 214 -7.44 14.66 4.94
C MET A 214 -8.82 14.00 4.87
N ILE A 215 -9.73 14.60 4.11
CA ILE A 215 -11.07 14.05 3.88
C ILE A 215 -11.50 14.28 2.43
N THR A 216 -12.10 13.27 1.82
CA THR A 216 -12.74 13.37 0.50
C THR A 216 -14.24 13.56 0.67
N LEU A 217 -14.81 14.61 0.08
CA LEU A 217 -16.21 15.03 0.29
C LEU A 217 -17.09 14.91 -0.96
N ASP A 218 -16.51 14.41 -2.05
CA ASP A 218 -17.05 14.35 -3.41
C ASP A 218 -16.90 12.95 -4.03
N GLU A 219 -17.12 11.92 -3.22
CA GLU A 219 -17.07 10.51 -3.60
C GLU A 219 -18.41 9.80 -3.34
N GLU A 220 -18.63 8.65 -3.97
CA GLU A 220 -19.84 7.86 -3.76
C GLU A 220 -20.03 7.50 -2.27
N GLY A 221 -21.26 7.63 -1.78
CA GLY A 221 -21.58 7.42 -0.36
C GLY A 221 -21.27 8.62 0.55
N VAL A 222 -20.56 9.65 0.08
CA VAL A 222 -20.29 10.87 0.87
C VAL A 222 -21.02 12.06 0.27
N LYS A 223 -21.90 12.69 1.06
CA LYS A 223 -22.68 13.84 0.59
C LYS A 223 -22.59 15.01 1.55
N THR A 224 -21.97 16.10 1.10
CA THR A 224 -22.02 17.37 1.84
C THR A 224 -23.47 17.86 1.95
N ILE A 225 -23.95 18.03 3.18
CA ILE A 225 -25.30 18.56 3.47
C ILE A 225 -25.24 20.08 3.65
N PHE A 226 -24.29 20.54 4.47
CA PHE A 226 -24.15 21.95 4.80
C PHE A 226 -22.70 22.31 5.01
N SER A 227 -22.22 23.39 4.40
CA SER A 227 -20.86 23.88 4.67
C SER A 227 -20.72 25.38 4.48
N PHE A 228 -19.72 25.95 5.16
CA PHE A 228 -19.33 27.35 5.04
C PHE A 228 -17.90 27.58 5.54
N LYS A 229 -17.26 28.65 5.07
CA LYS A 229 -15.96 29.11 5.57
C LYS A 229 -16.11 30.11 6.71
N VAL A 230 -15.15 30.12 7.63
CA VAL A 230 -15.02 31.10 8.72
C VAL A 230 -13.75 31.92 8.45
N ASP A 231 -13.92 33.09 7.84
CA ASP A 231 -12.80 33.90 7.33
C ASP A 231 -11.78 34.28 8.42
N LYS A 232 -12.27 34.65 9.61
CA LYS A 232 -11.42 35.06 10.75
C LYS A 232 -10.37 34.02 11.11
N ASN A 233 -10.73 32.74 11.01
CA ASN A 233 -9.86 31.63 11.40
C ASN A 233 -9.33 30.85 10.19
N GLN A 234 -9.76 31.20 8.98
CA GLN A 234 -9.45 30.48 7.73
C GLN A 234 -9.77 28.98 7.82
N LYS A 235 -10.94 28.66 8.37
CA LYS A 235 -11.42 27.27 8.52
C LYS A 235 -12.67 27.03 7.71
N GLN A 236 -12.96 25.78 7.40
CA GLN A 236 -14.21 25.35 6.79
C GLN A 236 -14.96 24.41 7.72
N VAL A 237 -16.22 24.71 7.97
CA VAL A 237 -17.15 23.84 8.67
C VAL A 237 -17.93 23.06 7.63
N VAL A 238 -17.99 21.73 7.79
CA VAL A 238 -18.75 20.86 6.92
C VAL A 238 -19.56 19.87 7.75
N LEU A 239 -20.85 19.77 7.44
CA LEU A 239 -21.72 18.67 7.81
C LEU A 239 -21.95 17.83 6.56
N PHE A 240 -21.68 16.54 6.67
CA PHE A 240 -21.83 15.61 5.57
C PHE A 240 -22.49 14.33 6.03
N ASN A 241 -23.19 13.70 5.10
CA ASN A 241 -23.74 12.38 5.22
C ASN A 241 -22.68 11.36 4.81
N ASN A 242 -22.57 10.27 5.58
CA ASN A 242 -21.87 9.06 5.16
C ASN A 242 -22.87 7.89 4.98
N ASN A 243 -22.92 7.36 3.76
CA ASN A 243 -23.71 6.24 3.26
C ASN A 243 -25.23 6.35 3.48
N ASP A 244 -25.78 7.56 3.39
CA ASP A 244 -27.18 7.89 3.68
C ASP A 244 -27.66 7.46 5.08
N ARG A 245 -26.73 7.27 6.02
CA ARG A 245 -27.01 6.71 7.35
C ARG A 245 -26.65 7.62 8.49
N THR A 246 -25.48 8.23 8.45
CA THR A 246 -24.96 9.00 9.58
C THR A 246 -24.59 10.42 9.19
N LEU A 247 -24.94 11.37 10.05
CA LEU A 247 -24.41 12.72 9.99
C LEU A 247 -23.02 12.75 10.59
N ASN A 248 -22.13 13.48 9.93
CA ASN A 248 -20.76 13.69 10.36
C ASN A 248 -20.42 15.18 10.25
N TYR A 249 -19.55 15.63 11.14
CA TYR A 249 -18.99 16.96 11.19
C TYR A 249 -17.48 16.89 10.93
N VAL A 250 -16.98 17.81 10.12
CA VAL A 250 -15.54 18.05 9.99
C VAL A 250 -15.22 19.55 9.98
N LEU A 251 -14.15 19.90 10.68
CA LEU A 251 -13.51 21.20 10.67
C LEU A 251 -12.19 21.05 9.90
N ILE A 252 -12.11 21.75 8.78
CA ILE A 252 -10.95 21.74 7.89
C ILE A 252 -10.18 23.06 8.09
N ASP A 253 -8.87 22.97 8.20
CA ASP A 253 -7.99 24.13 8.40
C ASP A 253 -7.66 24.84 7.06
N LYS A 254 -6.76 25.82 7.12
CA LYS A 254 -6.34 26.60 5.95
C LYS A 254 -5.49 25.84 4.92
N ASN A 255 -4.99 24.67 5.29
CA ASN A 255 -4.14 23.81 4.47
C ASN A 255 -4.92 22.61 3.92
N ASP A 256 -6.25 22.63 4.03
CA ASP A 256 -7.15 21.53 3.69
C ASP A 256 -6.93 20.26 4.55
N GLU A 257 -6.40 20.42 5.77
CA GLU A 257 -6.21 19.34 6.74
C GLU A 257 -7.39 19.28 7.74
N VAL A 258 -7.78 18.07 8.13
CA VAL A 258 -8.81 17.82 9.15
C VAL A 258 -8.25 18.19 10.51
N GLU A 259 -8.72 19.32 11.06
CA GLU A 259 -8.37 19.76 12.41
C GLU A 259 -9.21 19.03 13.47
N PHE A 260 -10.48 18.78 13.17
CA PHE A 260 -11.39 18.09 14.07
C PHE A 260 -12.52 17.40 13.28
N SER A 261 -12.95 16.22 13.73
CA SER A 261 -14.12 15.54 13.19
C SER A 261 -14.96 14.87 14.28
N PHE A 262 -16.24 14.67 13.99
CA PHE A 262 -17.21 14.07 14.90
C PHE A 262 -18.33 13.32 14.12
N PRO A 263 -18.79 12.14 14.57
CA PRO A 263 -18.31 11.38 15.71
C PRO A 263 -16.88 10.87 15.52
N ILE A 264 -16.16 10.68 16.63
CA ILE A 264 -14.77 10.17 16.62
C ILE A 264 -14.77 8.64 16.49
N ASN A 265 -15.86 7.97 16.86
CA ASN A 265 -16.03 6.53 16.80
C ASN A 265 -17.04 6.16 15.71
N ILE A 266 -16.73 5.10 14.95
CA ILE A 266 -17.59 4.52 13.92
C ILE A 266 -18.69 3.61 14.49
N ALA A 267 -18.54 3.12 15.72
CA ALA A 267 -19.59 2.36 16.38
C ALA A 267 -20.67 3.32 16.90
N TYR A 268 -21.89 3.18 16.41
CA TYR A 268 -23.05 3.91 16.92
C TYR A 268 -23.22 3.59 18.42
N GLN A 269 -23.15 4.62 19.27
CA GLN A 269 -23.36 4.46 20.70
C GLN A 269 -24.68 5.06 21.16
N ASN A 270 -25.05 6.22 20.62
CA ASN A 270 -26.25 7.00 20.94
C ASN A 270 -26.51 7.99 19.78
N PRO A 271 -27.66 8.70 19.73
CA PRO A 271 -27.77 9.85 18.83
C PRO A 271 -26.69 10.89 19.17
N ASP A 272 -25.90 11.23 18.15
CA ASP A 272 -24.74 12.12 18.25
C ASP A 272 -25.13 13.60 18.09
N PHE A 273 -26.23 13.85 17.38
CA PHE A 273 -26.68 15.18 17.02
C PHE A 273 -28.14 15.42 17.40
N ASN A 274 -28.42 16.65 17.80
CA ASN A 274 -29.77 17.14 18.06
C ASN A 274 -30.07 18.32 17.11
N PHE A 275 -31.01 18.12 16.19
CA PHE A 275 -31.49 19.14 15.27
C PHE A 275 -32.77 19.79 15.80
N ASP A 276 -32.71 21.09 16.07
CA ASP A 276 -33.85 21.92 16.47
C ASP A 276 -34.43 22.61 15.22
N ARG A 277 -35.61 22.16 14.78
CA ARG A 277 -36.28 22.71 13.59
C ARG A 277 -36.68 24.17 13.76
N LYS A 278 -37.08 24.55 14.97
CA LYS A 278 -37.62 25.89 15.26
C LYS A 278 -36.52 26.94 15.15
N ASN A 279 -35.35 26.64 15.68
CA ASN A 279 -34.21 27.57 15.69
C ASN A 279 -33.26 27.37 14.51
N ASN A 280 -33.49 26.34 13.68
CA ASN A 280 -32.60 25.89 12.59
C ASN A 280 -31.15 25.75 13.07
N THR A 281 -30.97 24.94 14.10
CA THR A 281 -29.65 24.66 14.69
C THR A 281 -29.43 23.18 14.86
N ILE A 282 -28.18 22.74 14.73
CA ILE A 282 -27.77 21.39 15.10
C ILE A 282 -26.69 21.43 16.18
N THR A 283 -26.87 20.63 17.22
CA THR A 283 -26.00 20.59 18.38
C THR A 283 -25.41 19.20 18.57
N PHE A 284 -24.12 19.14 18.88
CA PHE A 284 -23.44 17.92 19.33
C PHE A 284 -22.45 18.24 20.45
N GLN A 285 -22.07 17.21 21.20
CA GLN A 285 -21.16 17.34 22.33
C GLN A 285 -19.98 16.38 22.20
N ASN A 286 -18.77 16.91 22.34
CA ASN A 286 -17.56 16.12 22.48
C ASN A 286 -16.93 16.40 23.85
N LYS A 287 -16.96 15.40 24.74
CA LYS A 287 -16.56 15.53 26.16
C LYS A 287 -17.32 16.68 26.84
N ASN A 288 -16.64 17.73 27.26
CA ASN A 288 -17.20 18.91 27.92
C ASN A 288 -17.41 20.11 26.99
N VAL A 289 -17.28 19.93 25.68
CA VAL A 289 -17.44 20.97 24.67
C VAL A 289 -18.74 20.76 23.90
N ILE A 290 -19.57 21.81 23.82
CA ILE A 290 -20.82 21.80 23.07
C ILE A 290 -20.64 22.65 21.82
N TYR A 291 -21.00 22.08 20.68
CA TYR A 291 -20.94 22.72 19.37
C TYR A 291 -22.36 22.89 18.85
N THR A 292 -22.74 24.13 18.50
CA THR A 292 -24.06 24.43 17.91
C THR A 292 -23.87 25.17 16.60
N ILE A 293 -24.20 24.53 15.49
CA ILE A 293 -24.18 25.12 14.15
C ILE A 293 -25.56 25.70 13.87
N TYR A 294 -25.62 26.90 13.30
CA TYR A 294 -26.86 27.61 13.00
C TYR A 294 -26.89 28.12 11.55
N ASP A 295 -28.07 28.11 10.94
CA ASP A 295 -28.33 28.62 9.58
C ASP A 295 -29.60 29.48 9.57
N ASN A 296 -29.48 30.73 10.00
CA ASN A 296 -30.64 31.61 10.15
C ASN A 296 -30.66 32.63 9.02
N ASN A 297 -31.82 33.26 8.77
CA ASN A 297 -32.01 34.19 7.63
C ASN A 297 -30.94 35.30 7.53
N ASN A 298 -30.32 35.68 8.66
CA ASN A 298 -29.35 36.77 8.72
C ASN A 298 -27.91 36.31 8.97
N SER A 299 -27.68 35.05 9.33
CA SER A 299 -26.34 34.62 9.76
C SER A 299 -26.20 33.10 9.75
N ILE A 300 -25.01 32.65 9.37
CA ILE A 300 -24.57 31.28 9.53
C ILE A 300 -23.34 31.25 10.44
N GLY A 301 -23.10 30.13 11.12
CA GLY A 301 -21.93 30.01 11.98
C GLY A 301 -21.98 28.82 12.91
N ILE A 302 -21.01 28.80 13.82
CA ILE A 302 -20.89 27.80 14.87
C ILE A 302 -20.58 28.47 16.21
N THR A 303 -21.37 28.13 17.22
CA THR A 303 -21.11 28.49 18.61
C THR A 303 -20.43 27.31 19.31
N ILE A 304 -19.32 27.57 20.00
CA ILE A 304 -18.54 26.58 20.73
C ILE A 304 -18.52 26.99 22.20
N VAL A 305 -19.07 26.16 23.08
CA VAL A 305 -19.11 26.40 24.53
C VAL A 305 -18.12 25.45 25.21
N THR A 306 -17.11 26.00 25.87
CA THR A 306 -16.09 25.23 26.59
C THR A 306 -15.56 26.02 27.79
N GLY A 307 -15.38 25.34 28.93
CA GLY A 307 -14.84 25.96 30.15
C GLY A 307 -15.62 27.19 30.63
N GLY A 308 -16.96 27.18 30.46
CA GLY A 308 -17.83 28.31 30.81
C GLY A 308 -17.73 29.53 29.88
N LYS A 309 -16.98 29.44 28.78
CA LYS A 309 -16.86 30.49 27.76
C LYS A 309 -17.58 30.09 26.48
N THR A 310 -18.14 31.08 25.80
CA THR A 310 -18.82 30.93 24.52
C THR A 310 -18.01 31.62 23.43
N TYR A 311 -17.65 30.88 22.39
CA TYR A 311 -16.98 31.37 21.20
C TYR A 311 -17.96 31.30 20.03
N ASN A 312 -18.24 32.44 19.40
CA ASN A 312 -19.06 32.48 18.20
C ASN A 312 -18.21 32.70 16.95
N TRP A 313 -18.22 31.73 16.04
CA TRP A 313 -17.55 31.81 14.75
C TRP A 313 -18.58 32.09 13.66
N ILE A 314 -18.60 33.35 13.22
CA ILE A 314 -19.49 33.80 12.16
C ILE A 314 -18.96 33.27 10.82
N GLY A 315 -19.81 32.56 10.10
CA GLY A 315 -19.49 32.01 8.79
C GLY A 315 -19.74 33.02 7.66
N ASN A 316 -19.00 32.86 6.57
CA ASN A 316 -19.14 33.65 5.36
C ASN A 316 -20.29 33.10 4.50
N ASN A 317 -21.40 33.85 4.47
CA ASN A 317 -22.61 33.44 3.77
C ASN A 317 -22.43 33.26 2.25
N THR A 318 -21.43 33.90 1.61
CA THR A 318 -21.16 33.71 0.17
C THR A 318 -20.52 32.35 -0.14
N THR A 319 -19.91 31.71 0.86
CA THR A 319 -19.27 30.39 0.74
C THR A 319 -20.20 29.24 1.11
N LYS A 320 -21.44 29.55 1.48
CA LYS A 320 -22.43 28.59 1.94
C LYS A 320 -22.79 27.60 0.85
N LYS A 321 -22.77 26.31 1.16
CA LYS A 321 -23.30 25.23 0.31
C LYS A 321 -24.35 24.43 1.06
N GLY A 322 -25.47 24.14 0.39
CA GLY A 322 -26.62 23.43 0.98
C GLY A 322 -27.40 24.25 2.01
N LYS A 323 -28.36 23.61 2.68
CA LYS A 323 -29.13 24.19 3.79
C LYS A 323 -29.10 23.25 4.99
N LEU A 324 -29.08 23.80 6.21
CA LEU A 324 -29.06 22.95 7.39
C LEU A 324 -30.33 22.08 7.51
N THR A 325 -31.47 22.58 7.00
CA THR A 325 -32.74 21.83 6.94
C THR A 325 -32.67 20.57 6.09
N ASP A 326 -31.69 20.47 5.18
CA ASP A 326 -31.53 19.32 4.29
C ASP A 326 -31.12 18.04 5.07
N ILE A 327 -30.70 18.18 6.34
CA ILE A 327 -30.50 17.04 7.27
C ILE A 327 -31.77 16.19 7.40
N THR A 328 -32.96 16.78 7.20
CA THR A 328 -34.24 16.07 7.33
C THR A 328 -34.71 15.39 6.05
N THR A 329 -33.99 15.50 4.93
CA THR A 329 -34.41 14.87 3.66
C THR A 329 -34.29 13.35 3.69
N THR A 330 -33.32 12.84 4.44
CA THR A 330 -33.06 11.42 4.64
C THR A 330 -33.01 11.18 6.15
N PRO A 331 -33.74 10.19 6.70
CA PRO A 331 -33.60 9.83 8.11
C PRO A 331 -32.16 9.39 8.40
N LEU A 332 -31.52 10.00 9.40
CA LEU A 332 -30.14 9.67 9.81
C LEU A 332 -30.16 9.02 11.20
N ASP A 333 -29.46 7.91 11.34
CA ASP A 333 -29.47 7.04 12.52
C ASP A 333 -29.01 7.77 13.79
N ASN A 334 -28.14 8.78 13.63
CA ASN A 334 -27.51 9.52 14.72
C ASN A 334 -28.00 10.96 14.88
N VAL A 335 -29.15 11.30 14.32
CA VAL A 335 -29.77 12.64 14.48
C VAL A 335 -31.14 12.52 15.14
N VAL A 336 -31.32 13.16 16.29
CA VAL A 336 -32.65 13.41 16.88
C VAL A 336 -33.17 14.72 16.36
N VAL A 337 -34.39 14.70 15.82
CA VAL A 337 -35.06 15.88 15.30
C VAL A 337 -36.14 16.34 16.28
N ASN A 338 -35.99 17.56 16.80
CA ASN A 338 -36.90 18.18 17.76
C ASN A 338 -37.66 19.39 17.19
#